data_AF-A0A0J7N4J9-F1
#
_entry.id   AF-A0A0J7N4J9-F1
#
_cell.length_a   1.000
_cell.length_b   1.000
_cell.length_c   1.000
_cell.angle_alpha   90.00
_cell.angle_beta   90.00
_cell.angle_gamma   90.00
#
_symmetry.space_group_name_H-M   'P 1'
#
loop_
_entity.id
_entity.type
_entity.pdbx_description
1 polymer ?
#
loop_
_entity_poly.entity_id
_entity_poly.type
_entity_poly.pdbx_seq_one_letter_code
_entity_poly.pdbx_strand_id
1 'polypeptide(L)'
;MDANELRIIKIECVTKLQNINLRVIAEITDMGTDYQKAAKKLGITEEIPYYIVNNQKIFYFFDPPHLIKAARNNLLNNVIKSGDKIMSWQYIEKLFEIDKENINRLVPKLAQDTHIYPNNFQRMKVKYAAQVLSFSVASAINTMTALGHLPASAKDTSEYIEKLDAAFDIFSSSSVKGKKSSRNAFVASEKQVKY
;
A
#
# COMPACT_ATOMS: atom_id res chain seq x y z
N MET A 1 22.61 0.76 14.46
CA MET A 1 22.28 -0.59 14.95
C MET A 1 22.41 -1.52 13.77
N ASP A 2 23.29 -2.53 13.84
CA ASP A 2 23.44 -3.49 12.73
C ASP A 2 22.20 -4.39 12.64
N ALA A 3 21.93 -4.94 11.46
CA ALA A 3 20.80 -5.84 11.24
C ALA A 3 20.88 -7.14 12.08
N ASN A 4 22.08 -7.59 12.48
CA ASN A 4 22.20 -8.73 13.42
C ASN A 4 21.74 -8.35 14.82
N GLU A 5 22.14 -7.17 15.28
CA GLU A 5 21.78 -6.64 16.60
C GLU A 5 20.26 -6.50 16.69
N LEU A 6 19.64 -5.92 15.66
CA LEU A 6 18.18 -5.79 15.59
C LEU A 6 17.46 -7.15 15.58
N ARG A 7 18.01 -8.16 14.89
CA ARG A 7 17.48 -9.53 14.91
C ARG A 7 17.51 -10.15 16.31
N ILE A 8 18.62 -9.98 17.03
CA ILE A 8 18.79 -10.49 18.41
C ILE A 8 17.77 -9.83 19.33
N ILE A 9 17.68 -8.48 19.28
CA ILE A 9 16.74 -7.71 20.09
C ILE A 9 15.29 -8.17 19.86
N LYS A 10 14.89 -8.39 18.59
CA LYS A 10 13.53 -8.89 18.27
C LYS A 10 13.24 -10.24 18.95
N ILE A 11 14.16 -11.20 18.82
CA ILE A 11 13.99 -12.53 19.43
C ILE A 11 13.95 -12.44 20.95
N GLU A 12 14.80 -11.61 21.56
CA GLU A 12 14.81 -11.40 23.01
C GLU A 12 13.53 -10.75 23.51
N CYS A 13 13.02 -9.74 22.80
CA CYS A 13 11.74 -9.09 23.12
C CYS A 13 10.60 -10.10 23.08
N VAL A 14 10.50 -10.90 22.02
CA VAL A 14 9.43 -11.92 21.93
C VAL A 14 9.57 -12.96 23.04
N THR A 15 10.79 -13.43 23.32
CA THR A 15 11.05 -14.37 24.42
C THR A 15 10.61 -13.81 25.77
N LYS A 16 10.95 -12.55 26.06
CA LYS A 16 10.54 -11.87 27.30
C LYS A 16 9.01 -11.75 27.42
N LEU A 17 8.32 -11.43 26.32
CA LEU A 17 6.85 -11.37 26.29
C LEU A 17 6.22 -12.76 26.51
N GLN A 18 6.76 -13.81 25.89
CA GLN A 18 6.29 -15.17 26.08
C GLN A 18 6.51 -15.67 27.53
N ASN A 19 7.61 -15.30 28.17
CA ASN A 19 7.90 -15.67 29.56
C ASN A 19 6.89 -15.10 30.57
N ILE A 20 6.19 -14.02 30.23
CA ILE A 20 5.09 -13.46 31.03
C ILE A 20 3.70 -13.92 30.52
N ASN A 21 3.66 -15.01 29.76
CA ASN A 21 2.46 -15.62 29.18
C ASN A 21 1.73 -14.76 28.14
N LEU A 22 2.40 -13.78 27.51
CA LEU A 22 1.83 -13.06 26.36
C LEU A 22 2.10 -13.84 25.06
N ARG A 23 1.03 -14.06 24.29
CA ARG A 23 1.10 -14.74 22.99
C ARG A 23 1.38 -13.73 21.88
N VAL A 24 2.63 -13.63 21.45
CA VAL A 24 3.02 -12.78 20.32
C VAL A 24 2.70 -13.47 18.98
N ILE A 25 1.65 -13.01 18.28
CA ILE A 25 1.20 -13.63 17.03
C ILE A 25 1.84 -13.02 15.77
N ALA A 26 2.21 -11.74 15.85
CA ALA A 26 2.72 -11.01 14.71
C ALA A 26 3.64 -9.88 15.14
N GLU A 27 4.54 -9.52 14.24
CA GLU A 27 5.41 -8.36 14.31
C GLU A 27 5.19 -7.48 13.06
N ILE A 28 5.08 -6.18 13.26
CA ILE A 28 4.89 -5.20 12.19
C ILE A 28 6.01 -4.17 12.29
N THR A 29 6.70 -3.91 11.18
CA THR A 29 7.78 -2.91 11.12
C THR A 29 7.58 -1.92 9.99
N ASP A 30 8.29 -0.79 10.06
CA ASP A 30 8.47 0.07 8.91
C ASP A 30 9.32 -0.60 7.81
N MET A 31 9.46 0.10 6.68
CA MET A 31 10.27 -0.32 5.53
C MET A 31 11.69 0.27 5.51
N GLY A 32 12.25 0.67 6.65
CA GLY A 32 13.63 1.14 6.77
C GLY A 32 14.63 0.06 6.36
N THR A 33 15.77 0.48 5.81
CA THR A 33 16.79 -0.44 5.29
C THR A 33 17.25 -1.47 6.32
N ASP A 34 17.33 -1.08 7.59
CA ASP A 34 17.77 -1.96 8.67
C ASP A 34 16.72 -3.02 9.00
N TYR A 35 15.43 -2.66 8.97
CA TYR A 35 14.32 -3.61 9.15
C TYR A 35 14.20 -4.58 7.98
N GLN A 36 14.36 -4.11 6.73
CA GLN A 36 14.39 -5.00 5.58
C GLN A 36 15.54 -6.01 5.66
N LYS A 37 16.73 -5.56 6.06
CA LYS A 37 17.89 -6.45 6.28
C LYS A 37 17.63 -7.43 7.44
N ALA A 38 17.02 -6.98 8.53
CA ALA A 38 16.68 -7.84 9.66
C ALA A 38 15.63 -8.90 9.28
N ALA A 39 14.59 -8.53 8.53
CA ALA A 39 13.59 -9.46 7.99
C ALA A 39 14.27 -10.55 7.13
N LYS A 40 15.19 -10.16 6.24
CA LYS A 40 15.96 -11.12 5.44
C LYS A 40 16.81 -12.05 6.32
N LYS A 41 17.43 -11.54 7.38
CA LYS A 41 18.21 -12.35 8.34
C LYS A 41 17.33 -13.27 9.21
N LEU A 42 16.05 -12.94 9.38
CA LEU A 42 15.05 -13.81 10.00
C LEU A 42 14.53 -14.89 9.02
N GLY A 43 14.94 -14.86 7.75
CA GLY A 43 14.48 -15.80 6.73
C GLY A 43 13.08 -15.48 6.18
N ILE A 44 12.62 -14.23 6.34
CA ILE A 44 11.30 -13.83 5.85
C ILE A 44 11.28 -13.78 4.33
N THR A 45 10.35 -14.54 3.74
CA THR A 45 10.02 -14.53 2.30
C THR A 45 8.50 -14.51 2.11
N GLU A 46 8.04 -14.46 0.86
CA GLU A 46 6.60 -14.55 0.55
C GLU A 46 6.02 -15.91 0.96
N GLU A 47 6.79 -17.00 0.79
CA GLU A 47 6.41 -18.37 1.16
C GLU A 47 6.57 -18.63 2.66
N ILE A 48 7.50 -17.91 3.30
CA ILE A 48 7.81 -18.02 4.73
C ILE A 48 7.64 -16.64 5.39
N PRO A 49 6.39 -16.13 5.54
CA PRO A 49 6.11 -14.80 6.08
C PRO A 49 6.10 -14.80 7.62
N TYR A 50 6.94 -15.63 8.24
CA TYR A 50 7.02 -15.78 9.69
C TYR A 50 8.41 -16.26 10.10
N TYR A 51 8.74 -16.05 11.37
CA TYR A 51 9.88 -16.67 12.03
C TYR A 51 9.41 -17.42 13.29
N ILE A 52 10.27 -18.26 13.86
CA ILE A 52 9.93 -19.11 15.00
C ILE A 52 10.73 -18.68 16.23
N VAL A 53 10.05 -18.46 17.35
CA VAL A 53 10.65 -18.28 18.69
C VAL A 53 9.90 -19.18 19.67
N ASN A 54 10.64 -20.02 20.41
CA ASN A 54 10.08 -20.98 21.38
C ASN A 54 8.93 -21.83 20.78
N ASN A 55 9.17 -22.41 19.59
CA ASN A 55 8.23 -23.25 18.84
C ASN A 55 6.92 -22.54 18.42
N GLN A 56 6.83 -21.21 18.56
CA GLN A 56 5.69 -20.41 18.12
C GLN A 56 6.05 -19.63 16.84
N LYS A 57 5.16 -19.69 15.85
CA LYS A 57 5.24 -18.83 14.66
C LYS A 57 4.84 -17.40 15.01
N ILE A 58 5.66 -16.45 14.57
CA ILE A 58 5.40 -15.02 14.65
C ILE A 58 5.38 -14.50 13.21
N PHE A 59 4.19 -14.11 12.74
CA PHE A 59 4.05 -13.58 11.39
C PHE A 59 4.71 -12.21 11.30
N TYR A 60 5.34 -11.93 10.16
CA TYR A 60 6.05 -10.67 9.96
C TYR A 60 5.40 -9.88 8.83
N PHE A 61 5.10 -8.61 9.09
CA PHE A 61 4.49 -7.71 8.12
C PHE A 61 5.23 -6.38 8.07
N PHE A 62 5.27 -5.78 6.88
CA PHE A 62 5.56 -4.36 6.76
C PHE A 62 4.30 -3.54 6.96
N ASP A 63 4.43 -2.35 7.53
CA ASP A 63 3.29 -1.51 7.82
C ASP A 63 2.59 -1.04 6.51
N PRO A 64 1.27 -1.27 6.37
CA PRO A 64 0.50 -0.86 5.20
C PRO A 64 0.61 0.65 4.87
N PRO A 65 0.60 1.57 5.85
CA PRO A 65 0.78 3.00 5.59
C PRO A 65 2.09 3.37 4.88
N HIS A 66 3.22 2.72 5.18
CA HIS A 66 4.45 2.97 4.43
C HIS A 66 4.48 2.24 3.10
N LEU A 67 3.87 1.06 2.98
CA LEU A 67 3.74 0.35 1.69
C LEU A 67 2.97 1.19 0.66
N ILE A 68 1.80 1.75 1.00
CA ILE A 68 1.02 2.59 0.07
C ILE A 68 1.78 3.87 -0.33
N LYS A 69 2.54 4.44 0.62
CA LYS A 69 3.41 5.60 0.37
C LYS A 69 4.56 5.23 -0.57
N ALA A 70 5.19 4.09 -0.37
CA ALA A 70 6.25 3.58 -1.23
C ALA A 70 5.71 3.28 -2.64
N ALA A 71 4.55 2.64 -2.75
CA ALA A 71 3.88 2.38 -4.03
C ALA A 71 3.60 3.67 -4.80
N ARG A 72 3.06 4.70 -4.13
CA ARG A 72 2.86 6.03 -4.74
C ARG A 72 4.17 6.63 -5.22
N ASN A 73 5.19 6.65 -4.37
CA ASN A 73 6.46 7.28 -4.70
C ASN A 73 7.18 6.54 -5.85
N ASN A 74 7.08 5.21 -5.92
CA ASN A 74 7.61 4.43 -7.03
C ASN A 74 6.88 4.74 -8.33
N LEU A 75 5.55 4.82 -8.31
CA LEU A 75 4.77 5.19 -9.50
C LEU A 75 5.09 6.62 -9.96
N LEU A 76 5.21 7.57 -9.02
CA LEU A 76 5.55 8.96 -9.31
C LEU A 76 6.92 9.11 -10.00
N ASN A 77 7.91 8.32 -9.60
CA ASN A 77 9.28 8.46 -10.11
C ASN A 77 9.59 7.52 -11.29
N ASN A 78 8.75 6.50 -11.55
CA ASN A 78 9.07 5.44 -12.49
C ASN A 78 7.84 4.96 -13.27
N VAL A 79 8.08 4.29 -14.40
CA VAL A 79 7.07 3.45 -15.05
C VAL A 79 7.16 2.05 -14.47
N ILE A 80 6.06 1.54 -13.92
CA ILE A 80 5.99 0.20 -13.35
C ILE A 80 5.53 -0.76 -14.44
N LYS A 81 6.24 -1.87 -14.62
CA LYS A 81 5.90 -2.94 -15.55
C LYS A 81 5.58 -4.22 -14.78
N SER A 82 4.50 -4.90 -15.13
CA SER A 82 4.11 -6.18 -14.56
C SER A 82 3.54 -7.08 -15.65
N GLY A 83 4.35 -8.03 -16.13
CA GLY A 83 4.08 -8.72 -17.39
C GLY A 83 3.96 -7.70 -18.54
N ASP A 84 2.86 -7.79 -19.29
CA ASP A 84 2.56 -6.86 -20.39
C ASP A 84 1.92 -5.54 -19.95
N LYS A 85 1.60 -5.39 -18.65
CA LYS A 85 0.93 -4.20 -18.13
C LYS A 85 1.91 -3.08 -17.83
N ILE A 86 1.50 -1.85 -18.17
CA ILE A 86 2.32 -0.65 -17.99
C ILE A 86 1.55 0.39 -17.16
N MET A 87 2.04 0.64 -15.95
CA MET A 87 1.46 1.65 -15.06
C MET A 87 2.35 2.89 -15.01
N SER A 88 1.74 4.06 -15.21
CA SER A 88 2.50 5.31 -15.35
C SER A 88 1.77 6.48 -14.70
N TRP A 89 2.53 7.28 -13.95
CA TRP A 89 2.06 8.51 -13.32
C TRP A 89 1.46 9.52 -14.30
N GLN A 90 1.92 9.52 -15.56
CA GLN A 90 1.44 10.43 -16.61
C GLN A 90 -0.08 10.39 -16.80
N TYR A 91 -0.73 9.25 -16.54
CA TYR A 91 -2.18 9.12 -16.70
C TYR A 91 -2.94 9.79 -15.55
N ILE A 92 -2.34 9.84 -14.35
CA ILE A 92 -2.87 10.58 -13.20
C ILE A 92 -2.70 12.09 -13.43
N GLU A 93 -1.54 12.51 -13.96
CA GLU A 93 -1.29 13.90 -14.35
C GLU A 93 -2.28 14.35 -15.43
N LYS A 94 -2.41 13.61 -16.54
CA LYS A 94 -3.37 13.94 -17.61
C LYS A 94 -4.81 13.98 -17.11
N LEU A 95 -5.20 13.02 -16.26
CA LEU A 95 -6.52 13.05 -15.63
C LEU A 95 -6.72 14.34 -14.84
N PHE A 96 -5.76 14.73 -14.00
CA PHE A 96 -5.85 15.96 -13.22
C PHE A 96 -5.93 17.21 -14.10
N GLU A 97 -5.13 17.28 -15.16
CA GLU A 97 -5.12 18.42 -16.09
C GLU A 97 -6.45 18.59 -16.82
N ILE A 98 -7.12 17.50 -17.20
CA ILE A 98 -8.45 17.56 -17.82
C ILE A 98 -9.51 17.89 -16.76
N ASP A 99 -9.37 17.32 -15.56
CA ASP A 99 -10.37 17.43 -14.50
C ASP A 99 -10.39 18.81 -13.82
N LYS A 100 -9.24 19.47 -13.66
CA LYS A 100 -9.09 20.69 -12.87
C LYS A 100 -9.90 21.89 -13.38
N GLU A 101 -10.20 21.93 -14.68
CA GLU A 101 -10.98 23.00 -15.31
C GLU A 101 -12.50 22.82 -15.12
N ASN A 102 -12.95 21.66 -14.63
CA ASN A 102 -14.37 21.39 -14.42
C ASN A 102 -14.86 21.95 -13.08
N ILE A 103 -16.07 22.53 -13.10
CA ILE A 103 -16.78 22.94 -11.88
C ILE A 103 -17.02 21.72 -10.98
N ASN A 104 -17.48 20.62 -11.56
CA ASN A 104 -17.75 19.36 -10.87
C ASN A 104 -16.65 18.36 -11.21
N ARG A 105 -15.59 18.39 -10.40
CA ARG A 105 -14.41 17.54 -10.55
C ARG A 105 -14.71 16.07 -10.23
N LEU A 106 -14.19 15.16 -11.06
CA LEU A 106 -14.16 13.71 -10.84
C LEU A 106 -13.20 13.35 -9.69
N VAL A 107 -12.10 14.09 -9.55
CA VAL A 107 -11.07 13.85 -8.53
C VAL A 107 -10.83 15.09 -7.66
N PRO A 108 -11.86 15.60 -6.94
CA PRO A 108 -11.82 16.88 -6.24
C PRO A 108 -10.82 16.94 -5.08
N LYS A 109 -10.33 15.77 -4.62
CA LYS A 109 -9.33 15.67 -3.56
C LYS A 109 -7.90 15.88 -4.06
N LEU A 110 -7.66 15.73 -5.37
CA LEU A 110 -6.33 15.91 -5.93
C LEU A 110 -6.08 17.40 -6.14
N ALA A 111 -4.91 17.83 -5.69
CA ALA A 111 -4.41 19.18 -5.87
C ALA A 111 -2.97 19.14 -6.42
N GLN A 112 -2.62 20.18 -7.18
CA GLN A 112 -1.40 20.26 -7.96
C GLN A 112 -0.16 20.09 -7.07
N ASP A 113 0.00 20.93 -6.05
CA ASP A 113 1.22 21.01 -5.24
C ASP A 113 1.32 19.94 -4.13
N THR A 114 0.25 19.17 -3.91
CA THR A 114 0.19 18.16 -2.84
C THR A 114 0.14 16.72 -3.34
N HIS A 115 -0.53 16.49 -4.46
CA HIS A 115 -0.76 15.14 -4.99
C HIS A 115 0.03 14.90 -6.26
N ILE A 116 -0.04 15.84 -7.21
CA ILE A 116 0.51 15.69 -8.56
C ILE A 116 2.01 15.97 -8.58
N TYR A 117 2.43 17.10 -8.01
CA TYR A 117 3.83 17.52 -7.92
C TYR A 117 4.28 17.70 -6.46
N PRO A 118 4.27 16.62 -5.64
CA PRO A 118 4.59 16.72 -4.22
C PRO A 118 6.09 16.96 -3.98
N ASN A 119 6.40 17.90 -3.08
CA ASN A 119 7.76 18.05 -2.55
C ASN A 119 8.08 16.95 -1.49
N ASN A 120 9.29 16.96 -0.95
CA ASN A 120 9.76 15.95 0.00
C ASN A 120 8.85 15.79 1.23
N PHE A 121 8.28 16.87 1.75
CA PHE A 121 7.35 16.83 2.88
C PHE A 121 6.00 16.19 2.49
N GLN A 122 5.44 16.52 1.32
CA GLN A 122 4.19 15.89 0.88
C GLN A 122 4.40 14.43 0.44
N ARG A 123 5.60 14.08 -0.05
CA ARG A 123 6.00 12.69 -0.35
C ARG A 123 5.92 11.79 0.89
N MET A 124 6.12 12.35 2.08
CA MET A 124 6.03 11.61 3.35
C MET A 124 4.60 11.41 3.89
N LYS A 125 3.62 12.18 3.42
CA LYS A 125 2.24 12.15 3.96
C LYS A 125 1.44 10.98 3.36
N VAL A 126 1.16 9.97 4.18
CA VAL A 126 0.33 8.80 3.81
C VAL A 126 -1.05 9.22 3.29
N LYS A 127 -1.66 10.26 3.88
CA LYS A 127 -2.94 10.82 3.43
C LYS A 127 -2.96 11.11 1.92
N TYR A 128 -1.92 11.75 1.40
CA TYR A 128 -1.86 12.11 -0.02
C TYR A 128 -1.63 10.88 -0.89
N ALA A 129 -0.80 9.93 -0.44
CA ALA A 129 -0.62 8.67 -1.14
C ALA A 129 -1.93 7.88 -1.26
N ALA A 130 -2.67 7.73 -0.16
CA ALA A 130 -3.96 7.05 -0.15
C ALA A 130 -5.04 7.78 -0.97
N GLN A 131 -4.99 9.11 -1.08
CA GLN A 131 -5.91 9.87 -1.93
C GLN A 131 -5.62 9.70 -3.42
N VAL A 132 -4.34 9.69 -3.82
CA VAL A 132 -3.92 9.41 -5.20
C VAL A 132 -4.26 7.98 -5.59
N LEU A 133 -3.89 7.02 -4.74
CA LEU A 133 -4.09 5.60 -4.99
C LEU A 133 -5.46 5.16 -4.45
N SER A 134 -6.51 5.87 -4.85
CA SER A 134 -7.87 5.61 -4.40
C SER A 134 -8.77 5.08 -5.52
N PHE A 135 -9.80 4.32 -5.12
CA PHE A 135 -10.83 3.84 -6.04
C PHE A 135 -11.47 4.95 -6.91
N SER A 136 -11.65 6.16 -6.35
CA SER A 136 -12.18 7.30 -7.12
C SER A 136 -11.27 7.73 -8.24
N VAL A 137 -9.94 7.69 -8.05
CA VAL A 137 -8.98 8.03 -9.10
C VAL A 137 -8.95 6.94 -10.17
N ALA A 138 -8.95 5.66 -9.78
CA ALA A 138 -9.09 4.55 -10.72
C ALA A 138 -10.38 4.68 -11.57
N SER A 139 -11.52 4.90 -10.91
CA SER A 139 -12.81 5.09 -11.60
C SER A 139 -12.77 6.25 -12.58
N ALA A 140 -12.16 7.38 -12.20
CA ALA A 140 -12.02 8.54 -13.09
C ALA A 140 -11.10 8.25 -14.29
N ILE A 141 -10.00 7.52 -14.12
CA ILE A 141 -9.15 7.07 -15.24
C ILE A 141 -9.99 6.21 -16.20
N ASN A 142 -10.71 5.20 -15.69
CA ASN A 142 -11.55 4.33 -16.50
C ASN A 142 -12.63 5.11 -17.26
N THR A 143 -13.31 6.05 -16.61
CA THR A 143 -14.31 6.92 -17.25
C THR A 143 -13.70 7.75 -18.37
N MET A 144 -12.56 8.40 -18.12
CA MET A 144 -11.90 9.24 -19.13
C MET A 144 -11.32 8.42 -20.29
N THR A 145 -10.90 7.17 -20.04
CA THR A 145 -10.55 6.24 -21.11
C THR A 145 -11.77 5.83 -21.94
N ALA A 146 -12.92 5.54 -21.31
CA ALA A 146 -14.14 5.16 -22.01
C ALA A 146 -14.69 6.29 -22.89
N LEU A 147 -14.53 7.54 -22.44
CA LEU A 147 -14.90 8.75 -23.20
C LEU A 147 -13.86 9.14 -24.28
N GLY A 148 -12.74 8.42 -24.39
CA GLY A 148 -11.70 8.69 -25.38
C GLY A 148 -10.75 9.83 -25.03
N HIS A 149 -10.81 10.37 -23.81
CA HIS A 149 -9.90 11.42 -23.33
C HIS A 149 -8.56 10.88 -22.81
N LEU A 150 -8.51 9.60 -22.43
CA LEU A 150 -7.27 8.88 -22.11
C LEU A 150 -7.13 7.65 -23.02
N PRO A 151 -5.90 7.23 -23.34
CA PRO A 151 -5.69 6.03 -24.16
C PRO A 151 -6.10 4.76 -23.40
N ALA A 152 -6.36 3.69 -24.14
CA ALA A 152 -6.72 2.38 -23.58
C ALA A 152 -5.66 1.83 -22.60
N SER A 153 -4.39 2.16 -22.82
CA SER A 153 -3.26 1.79 -21.95
C SER A 153 -3.35 2.40 -20.54
N ALA A 154 -4.18 3.42 -20.31
CA ALA A 154 -4.39 3.97 -18.97
C ALA A 154 -5.13 2.98 -18.04
N LYS A 155 -5.85 1.99 -18.61
CA LYS A 155 -6.57 0.96 -17.84
C LYS A 155 -5.64 0.17 -16.92
N ASP A 156 -4.43 -0.14 -17.35
CA ASP A 156 -3.44 -0.83 -16.51
C ASP A 156 -3.14 -0.05 -15.22
N THR A 157 -3.02 1.27 -15.33
CA THR A 157 -2.81 2.16 -14.18
C THR A 157 -4.03 2.19 -13.28
N SER A 158 -5.24 2.22 -13.85
CA SER A 158 -6.48 2.16 -13.09
C SER A 158 -6.60 0.86 -12.28
N GLU A 159 -6.39 -0.29 -12.92
CA GLU A 159 -6.45 -1.61 -12.26
C GLU A 159 -5.42 -1.73 -11.13
N TYR A 160 -4.22 -1.20 -11.33
CA TYR A 160 -3.18 -1.16 -10.31
C TYR A 160 -3.60 -0.29 -9.10
N ILE A 161 -4.15 0.89 -9.34
CA ILE A 161 -4.65 1.77 -8.27
C ILE A 161 -5.80 1.08 -7.51
N GLU A 162 -6.73 0.45 -8.21
CA GLU A 162 -7.86 -0.25 -7.59
C GLU A 162 -7.41 -1.40 -6.69
N LYS A 163 -6.43 -2.21 -7.13
CA LYS A 163 -5.85 -3.28 -6.31
C LYS A 163 -5.18 -2.73 -5.06
N LEU A 164 -4.42 -1.65 -5.17
CA LEU A 164 -3.76 -1.02 -4.01
C LEU A 164 -4.75 -0.40 -3.04
N ASP A 165 -5.80 0.27 -3.52
CA ASP A 165 -6.88 0.81 -2.68
C ASP A 165 -7.59 -0.31 -1.92
N ALA A 166 -7.91 -1.42 -2.59
CA ALA A 166 -8.55 -2.58 -1.97
C ALA A 166 -7.66 -3.22 -0.90
N ALA A 167 -6.39 -3.49 -1.20
CA ALA A 167 -5.44 -4.04 -0.24
C ALA A 167 -5.27 -3.11 0.96
N PHE A 168 -5.07 -1.81 0.73
CA PHE A 168 -4.91 -0.84 1.81
C PHE A 168 -6.16 -0.72 2.69
N ASP A 169 -7.35 -0.76 2.09
CA ASP A 169 -8.64 -0.77 2.81
C ASP A 169 -8.80 -2.04 3.67
N ILE A 170 -8.36 -3.22 3.20
CA ILE A 170 -8.39 -4.49 3.95
C ILE A 170 -7.51 -4.39 5.20
N PHE A 171 -6.26 -3.95 5.01
CA PHE A 171 -5.30 -3.81 6.11
C PHE A 171 -5.62 -2.65 7.07
N SER A 172 -6.52 -1.74 6.68
CA SER A 172 -6.97 -0.61 7.50
C SER A 172 -8.41 -0.76 7.98
N SER A 173 -9.00 -1.96 7.85
CA SER A 173 -10.39 -2.21 8.22
C SER A 173 -10.56 -2.17 9.74
N SER A 174 -11.53 -1.37 10.20
CA SER A 174 -11.85 -1.20 11.63
C SER A 174 -13.34 -1.30 11.93
N SER A 175 -14.18 -1.40 10.90
CA SER A 175 -15.64 -1.36 10.99
C SER A 175 -16.24 -2.71 10.59
N VAL A 176 -17.24 -3.20 11.34
CA VAL A 176 -17.93 -4.46 11.02
C VAL A 176 -18.60 -4.41 9.64
N LYS A 177 -19.19 -3.25 9.28
CA LYS A 177 -19.74 -2.96 7.96
C LYS A 177 -19.28 -1.57 7.51
N GLY A 178 -18.43 -1.51 6.50
CA GLY A 178 -18.02 -0.30 5.82
C GLY A 178 -18.83 -0.04 4.55
N LYS A 179 -18.68 1.15 3.97
CA LYS A 179 -19.27 1.51 2.67
C LYS A 179 -18.68 0.70 1.50
N LYS A 180 -17.48 0.15 1.68
CA LYS A 180 -16.79 -0.74 0.74
C LYS A 180 -16.58 -2.08 1.41
N SER A 181 -16.75 -3.17 0.66
CA SER A 181 -16.54 -4.53 1.17
C SER A 181 -15.10 -4.76 1.67
N SER A 182 -14.10 -4.14 1.03
CA SER A 182 -12.70 -4.16 1.46
C SER A 182 -12.47 -3.53 2.84
N ARG A 183 -13.35 -2.62 3.29
CA ARG A 183 -13.25 -1.95 4.60
C ARG A 183 -13.98 -2.67 5.73
N ASN A 184 -14.70 -3.75 5.40
CA ASN A 184 -15.31 -4.59 6.41
C ASN A 184 -14.21 -5.31 7.19
N ALA A 185 -14.48 -5.62 8.45
CA ALA A 185 -13.62 -6.46 9.26
C ALA A 185 -13.13 -7.68 8.45
N PHE A 186 -11.84 -7.98 8.56
CA PHE A 186 -11.25 -9.09 7.84
C PHE A 186 -11.84 -10.42 8.33
N VAL A 187 -12.55 -11.11 7.45
CA VAL A 187 -13.19 -12.41 7.73
C VAL A 187 -12.73 -13.49 6.74
N ALA A 188 -11.65 -13.22 5.99
CA ALA A 188 -11.13 -14.08 4.94
C ALA A 188 -12.20 -14.49 3.90
N SER A 189 -13.11 -13.58 3.55
CA SER A 189 -14.07 -13.81 2.46
C SER A 189 -13.35 -13.92 1.11
N GLU A 190 -13.96 -14.61 0.13
CA GLU A 190 -13.40 -14.75 -1.23
C GLU A 190 -12.97 -13.41 -1.84
N LYS A 191 -13.73 -12.34 -1.58
CA LYS A 191 -13.41 -10.99 -2.06
C LYS A 191 -12.18 -10.40 -1.38
N GLN A 192 -11.97 -10.67 -0.09
CA GLN A 192 -10.83 -10.16 0.67
C GLN A 192 -9.54 -10.93 0.35
N VAL A 193 -9.64 -12.21 0.00
CA VAL A 193 -8.48 -13.07 -0.30
C VAL A 193 -8.00 -12.92 -1.76
N LYS A 194 -8.76 -12.25 -2.63
CA LYS A 194 -8.41 -12.04 -4.04
C LYS A 194 -7.36 -10.94 -4.27
N TYR A 195 -7.08 -10.11 -3.26
CA TYR A 195 -6.16 -8.97 -3.32
C TYR A 195 -4.91 -9.26 -2.50
#